data_AF-A0A941DPL9-F1
#
_entry.id   AF-A0A941DPL9-F1
#
_cell.length_a   1.000
_cell.length_b   1.000
_cell.length_c   1.000
_cell.angle_alpha   90.00
_cell.angle_beta   90.00
_cell.angle_gamma   90.00
#
_symmetry.space_group_name_H-M   'P 1'
#
loop_
_entity.id
_entity.type
_entity.pdbx_description
1 polymer ?
#
loop_
_entity_poly.entity_id
_entity_poly.type
_entity_poly.pdbx_seq_one_letter_code
_entity_poly.pdbx_strand_id
1 'polypeptide(L)'
;EGLIIVDTPGLNAIGTEPELTLNLIPNAHAVLFILAADTGVTKSDIDVWRNHIGSGMGRMVVLNKIDSMWDELRTNEETEQQIARQVTTVAQTLALEEK
;
A
#
# COMPACT_ATOMS: atom_id res chain seq x y z
N GLU A 1 -1.25 -27.83 2.81
CA GLU A 1 -1.72 -26.44 2.67
C GLU A 1 -1.26 -25.66 3.89
N GLY A 2 -0.81 -24.43 3.72
CA GLY A 2 -0.38 -23.57 4.82
C GLY A 2 -0.21 -22.14 4.34
N LEU A 3 -0.99 -21.22 4.91
CA LEU A 3 -0.84 -19.78 4.72
C LEU A 3 -0.27 -19.22 6.02
N ILE A 4 0.84 -18.50 5.91
CA ILE A 4 1.45 -17.78 7.04
C ILE A 4 1.32 -16.30 6.74
N ILE A 5 0.66 -15.57 7.64
CA ILE A 5 0.54 -14.11 7.58
C ILE A 5 1.45 -13.57 8.68
N VAL A 6 2.36 -12.68 8.30
CA VAL A 6 3.23 -11.98 9.23
C VAL A 6 2.85 -10.51 9.16
N ASP A 7 2.31 -10.00 10.26
CA ASP A 7 2.03 -8.57 10.40
C ASP A 7 3.31 -7.87 10.88
N THR A 8 3.83 -6.97 10.05
CA THR A 8 5.04 -6.21 10.36
C THR A 8 4.65 -4.91 11.05
N PRO A 9 5.42 -4.45 12.05
CA PRO A 9 5.14 -3.16 12.67
C PRO A 9 5.18 -2.04 11.61
N GLY A 10 4.38 -0.99 11.81
CA GLY A 10 4.15 0.07 10.80
C GLY A 10 5.42 0.76 10.32
N LEU A 11 5.32 1.59 9.27
CA LEU A 11 6.48 2.19 8.58
C LEU A 11 7.44 2.96 9.49
N ASN A 12 6.94 3.52 10.60
CA ASN A 12 7.77 4.15 11.63
C ASN A 12 8.76 3.18 12.28
N ALA A 13 8.42 1.89 12.37
CA ALA A 13 9.26 0.84 12.93
C ALA A 13 10.23 0.25 11.89
N ILE A 14 9.90 0.29 10.59
CA ILE A 14 10.83 -0.12 9.52
C ILE A 14 12.09 0.76 9.50
N GLY A 15 11.96 2.04 9.86
CA GLY A 15 13.10 2.96 10.00
C GLY A 15 13.98 2.70 11.23
N THR A 16 13.45 2.06 12.28
CA THR A 16 14.16 1.85 13.57
C THR A 16 14.65 0.41 13.78
N GLU A 17 13.94 -0.59 13.24
CA GLU A 17 14.30 -2.02 13.32
C GLU A 17 14.27 -2.70 11.94
N PRO A 18 15.15 -2.26 11.01
CA PRO A 18 15.14 -2.73 9.63
C PRO A 18 15.42 -4.24 9.50
N GLU A 19 16.24 -4.83 10.37
CA GLU A 19 16.76 -6.19 10.16
C GLU A 19 15.67 -7.27 10.20
N LEU A 20 14.65 -7.17 11.06
CA LEU A 20 13.65 -8.23 11.18
C LEU A 20 12.62 -8.19 10.04
N THR A 21 12.19 -6.98 9.65
CA THR A 21 11.18 -6.79 8.60
C THR A 21 11.78 -6.97 7.20
N LEU A 22 13.00 -6.48 6.97
CA LEU A 22 13.66 -6.58 5.65
C LEU A 22 14.14 -7.99 5.33
N ASN A 23 14.45 -8.83 6.31
CA ASN A 23 14.85 -10.23 6.06
C ASN A 23 13.68 -11.13 5.63
N LEU A 24 12.45 -10.76 6.00
CA LEU A 24 11.26 -11.56 5.68
C LEU A 24 10.74 -11.29 4.27
N ILE A 25 10.85 -10.04 3.79
CA ILE A 25 10.35 -9.61 2.48
C ILE A 25 10.93 -10.45 1.32
N PRO A 26 12.25 -10.70 1.19
CA PRO A 26 12.81 -11.51 0.12
C PRO A 26 12.28 -12.94 0.07
N ASN A 27 11.91 -13.51 1.23
CA ASN A 27 11.42 -14.87 1.36
C ASN A 27 9.89 -14.98 1.24
N ALA A 28 9.17 -13.86 1.23
CA ALA A 28 7.72 -13.84 1.15
C ALA A 28 7.23 -14.09 -0.29
N HIS A 29 6.34 -15.08 -0.44
CA HIS A 29 5.66 -15.38 -1.71
C HIS A 29 4.84 -14.19 -2.24
N ALA A 30 4.26 -13.40 -1.33
CA ALA A 30 3.55 -12.18 -1.64
C ALA A 30 3.75 -11.16 -0.52
N VAL A 31 3.75 -9.87 -0.88
CA VAL A 31 3.80 -8.75 0.07
C VAL A 31 2.69 -7.78 -0.28
N LEU A 32 1.85 -7.47 0.71
CA LEU A 32 0.80 -6.47 0.61
C LEU A 32 1.28 -5.20 1.32
N PHE A 33 1.45 -4.12 0.56
CA PHE A 33 1.79 -2.81 1.08
C PHE A 33 0.51 -1.99 1.23
N ILE A 34 0.04 -1.85 2.47
CA ILE A 34 -1.26 -1.23 2.77
C ILE A 34 -1.08 0.27 3.01
N LEU A 35 -1.79 1.09 2.23
CA LEU A 35 -1.81 2.54 2.34
C LEU A 35 -3.22 3.02 2.71
N ALA A 36 -3.31 4.16 3.39
CA ALA A 36 -4.60 4.79 3.66
C ALA A 36 -5.09 5.55 2.42
N ALA A 37 -6.34 5.29 2.02
CA ALA A 37 -6.92 5.81 0.79
C ALA A 37 -7.21 7.32 0.88
N ASP A 38 -7.57 7.81 2.07
CA ASP A 38 -7.90 9.21 2.35
C ASP A 38 -6.71 10.17 2.33
N THR A 39 -5.55 9.74 2.84
CA THR A 39 -4.34 10.58 2.86
C THR A 39 -3.50 10.46 1.60
N GLY A 40 -3.66 9.39 0.83
CA GLY A 40 -2.80 9.06 -0.30
C GLY A 40 -1.40 8.64 0.13
N VAL A 41 -0.44 8.75 -0.80
CA VAL A 41 0.94 8.29 -0.62
C VAL A 41 1.80 9.39 0.02
N THR A 42 2.38 9.12 1.19
CA THR A 42 3.35 10.02 1.82
C THR A 42 4.76 9.82 1.26
N LYS A 43 5.66 10.77 1.52
CA LYS A 43 7.07 10.63 1.15
C LYS A 43 7.70 9.38 1.76
N SER A 44 7.37 9.06 3.02
CA SER A 44 7.90 7.87 3.68
C SER A 44 7.40 6.57 3.01
N ASP A 45 6.15 6.55 2.55
CA ASP A 45 5.61 5.40 1.82
C ASP A 45 6.37 5.16 0.52
N ILE A 46 6.66 6.24 -0.22
CA ILE A 46 7.43 6.19 -1.47
C ILE A 46 8.83 5.64 -1.21
N ASP A 47 9.51 6.16 -0.19
CA ASP A 47 10.88 5.76 0.13
C ASP A 47 10.95 4.30 0.57
N VAL A 48 9.97 3.81 1.35
CA VAL A 48 9.91 2.40 1.74
C VAL A 48 9.58 1.51 0.54
N TRP A 49 8.58 1.89 -0.27
CA TRP A 49 8.22 1.15 -1.46
C TRP A 49 9.41 0.99 -2.40
N ARG A 50 10.07 2.09 -2.77
CA ARG A 50 11.17 2.07 -3.76
C ARG A 50 12.41 1.33 -3.26
N ASN A 51 12.77 1.51 -1.99
CA ASN A 51 14.04 0.99 -1.49
C ASN A 51 13.94 -0.44 -0.94
N HIS A 52 12.75 -0.90 -0.53
CA HIS A 52 12.63 -2.13 0.26
C HIS A 52 11.58 -3.13 -0.26
N ILE A 53 10.48 -2.68 -0.88
CA ILE A 53 9.33 -3.56 -1.16
C ILE A 53 9.10 -3.77 -2.66
N GLY A 54 9.13 -2.72 -3.46
CA GLY A 54 8.62 -2.68 -4.82
C GLY A 54 9.40 -3.52 -5.84
N SER A 55 10.48 -4.18 -5.42
CA SER A 55 11.21 -5.14 -6.24
C SER A 55 10.79 -6.58 -5.91
N GLY A 56 10.73 -7.42 -6.95
CA GLY A 56 10.39 -8.84 -6.84
C GLY A 56 8.95 -9.17 -7.24
N MET A 57 8.66 -10.46 -7.30
CA MET A 57 7.34 -10.96 -7.67
C MET A 57 6.35 -10.91 -6.48
N GLY A 58 5.06 -10.83 -6.79
CA GLY A 58 4.00 -10.90 -5.78
C GLY A 58 3.92 -9.67 -4.87
N ARG A 59 4.34 -8.49 -5.34
CA ARG A 59 4.22 -7.23 -4.60
C ARG A 59 2.96 -6.50 -5.04
N MET A 60 2.14 -6.08 -4.08
CA MET A 60 0.89 -5.39 -4.35
C MET A 60 0.71 -4.23 -3.39
N VAL A 61 0.18 -3.13 -3.88
CA VAL A 61 -0.25 -2.00 -3.06
C VAL A 61 -1.76 -2.09 -2.88
N VAL A 62 -2.22 -1.93 -1.64
CA VAL A 62 -3.64 -1.99 -1.29
C VAL A 62 -4.04 -0.67 -0.65
N LEU A 63 -5.04 -0.01 -1.21
CA LEU A 63 -5.66 1.16 -0.58
C LEU A 63 -6.74 0.70 0.40
N ASN A 64 -6.56 1.05 1.67
CA ASN A 64 -7.46 0.71 2.76
C ASN A 64 -8.09 1.98 3.33
N LYS A 65 -9.16 1.84 4.11
CA LYS A 65 -9.97 2.95 4.63
C LYS A 65 -10.74 3.73 3.56
N ILE A 66 -11.31 3.02 2.58
CA ILE A 66 -12.16 3.65 1.56
C ILE A 66 -13.43 4.26 2.16
N ASP A 67 -13.84 3.80 3.34
CA ASP A 67 -14.98 4.32 4.10
C ASP A 67 -14.81 5.79 4.47
N SER A 68 -13.59 6.28 4.72
CA SER A 68 -13.37 7.71 4.99
C SER A 68 -13.43 8.58 3.73
N MET A 69 -13.45 7.97 2.54
CA MET A 69 -13.71 8.68 1.28
C MET A 69 -15.20 8.77 0.95
N TRP A 70 -16.05 8.02 1.65
CA TRP A 70 -17.50 8.07 1.47
C TRP A 70 -18.05 9.32 2.15
N ASP A 71 -18.63 10.19 1.34
CA ASP A 71 -19.24 11.46 1.78
C ASP A 71 -20.76 11.34 1.59
N GLU A 72 -21.52 11.53 2.67
CA GLU A 72 -22.98 11.41 2.66
C GLU A 72 -23.67 12.40 1.70
N LEU A 73 -22.96 13.46 1.29
CA LEU A 73 -23.45 14.46 0.34
C LEU A 73 -23.20 14.07 -1.12
N ARG A 74 -22.41 13.01 -1.37
CA ARG A 74 -22.05 12.57 -2.72
C ARG A 74 -22.90 11.40 -3.18
N THR A 75 -23.08 11.33 -4.49
CA THR A 75 -23.63 10.13 -5.13
C THR A 75 -22.61 8.99 -5.08
N ASN A 76 -23.10 7.76 -5.20
CA ASN A 76 -22.24 6.58 -5.30
C ASN A 76 -21.29 6.69 -6.51
N GLU A 77 -21.75 7.26 -7.63
CA GLU A 77 -20.93 7.43 -8.83
C GLU A 77 -19.76 8.39 -8.59
N GLU A 78 -19.99 9.52 -7.92
CA GLU A 78 -18.93 10.48 -7.57
C GLU A 78 -17.90 9.86 -6.61
N THR A 79 -18.36 9.04 -5.68
CA THR A 79 -17.51 8.30 -4.74
C THR A 79 -16.62 7.30 -5.48
N GLU A 80 -17.19 6.47 -6.35
CA GLU A 80 -16.44 5.50 -7.17
C GLU A 80 -15.41 6.21 -8.08
N GLN A 81 -15.79 7.33 -8.70
CA GLN A 81 -14.86 8.14 -9.50
C GLN A 81 -13.70 8.68 -8.67
N GLN A 82 -13.94 9.09 -7.42
CA GLN A 82 -12.87 9.55 -6.53
C GLN A 82 -11.93 8.40 -6.13
N ILE A 83 -12.49 7.24 -5.79
CA ILE A 83 -11.70 6.04 -5.47
C ILE A 83 -10.82 5.65 -6.66
N ALA A 84 -11.39 5.61 -7.87
CA ALA A 84 -10.63 5.32 -9.09
C ALA A 84 -9.49 6.33 -9.32
N ARG A 85 -9.76 7.64 -9.17
CA ARG A 85 -8.71 8.68 -9.28
C ARG A 85 -7.61 8.49 -8.24
N GLN A 86 -7.96 8.07 -7.03
CA GLN A 86 -6.99 7.81 -5.97
C GLN A 86 -6.09 6.61 -6.31
N VAL A 87 -6.67 5.51 -6.81
CA VAL A 87 -5.92 4.35 -7.32
C VAL A 87 -4.94 4.78 -8.40
N THR A 88 -5.41 5.53 -9.40
CA THR A 88 -4.54 6.00 -10.49
C THR A 88 -3.42 6.91 -9.99
N THR A 89 -3.72 7.83 -9.08
CA THR A 89 -2.71 8.74 -8.51
C THR A 89 -1.63 7.98 -7.73
N VAL A 90 -2.03 6.99 -6.93
CA VAL A 90 -1.12 6.15 -6.15
C VAL A 90 -0.24 5.30 -7.08
N ALA A 91 -0.86 4.65 -8.08
CA ALA A 91 -0.14 3.84 -9.05
C ALA A 91 0.92 4.65 -9.80
N GLN A 92 0.56 5.84 -10.29
CA GLN A 92 1.50 6.75 -10.94
C GLN A 92 2.64 7.19 -10.02
N THR A 93 2.33 7.54 -8.77
CA THR A 93 3.33 8.00 -7.78
C THR A 93 4.36 6.90 -7.45
N LEU A 94 3.89 5.66 -7.35
CA LEU A 94 4.70 4.49 -7.04
C LEU A 94 5.27 3.79 -8.30
N ALA A 95 5.00 4.34 -9.49
CA ALA A 95 5.40 3.80 -10.79
C ALA A 95 4.93 2.34 -11.01
N LEU A 96 3.65 2.09 -10.76
CA LEU A 96 2.99 0.80 -10.91
C LEU A 96 2.11 0.78 -12.14
N GLU A 97 2.01 -0.39 -12.78
CA GLU A 97 0.96 -0.67 -13.74
C GLU A 97 -0.33 -0.98 -12.98
N GLU A 98 -1.40 -0.23 -13.26
CA GLU A 98 -2.74 -0.55 -12.78
C GLU A 98 -3.19 -1.88 -13.39
N LYS A 99 -3.73 -2.78 -12.56
CA LYS A 99 -4.27 -4.08 -12.99
C LYS A 99 -5.78 -4.13 -12.88
#